data_AF-A0AAJ4YA34-F1
#
_entry.id   AF-A0AAJ4YA34-F1
#
_cell.length_a   1.000
_cell.length_b   1.000
_cell.length_c   1.000
_cell.angle_alpha   90.00
_cell.angle_beta   90.00
_cell.angle_gamma   90.00
#
_symmetry.space_group_name_H-M   'P 1'
#
loop_
_entity.id
_entity.type
_entity.pdbx_description
1 polymer ?
#
loop_
_entity_poly.entity_id
_entity_poly.type
_entity_poly.pdbx_seq_one_letter_code
_entity_poly.pdbx_strand_id
1 'polypeptide(L)'
;MSILPRHTPAVHLDALTEELEAAGTTLGPVKPGTRVTRIVDHGGIRWTVTFLGARYGWALRGPGIEHGVGMDAPEVAEHIAAAALDAEEPGIPAPATWRGVPVPEEYATRWDSPAAVAWREGASAALAVAKLTAVAAQGDS
;
A
#
# COMPACT_ATOMS: atom_id res chain seq x y z
N MET A 1 -5.15 24.60 -12.89
CA MET A 1 -5.29 24.98 -11.47
C MET A 1 -5.50 23.70 -10.66
N SER A 2 -4.87 23.55 -9.50
CA SER A 2 -5.14 22.40 -8.63
C SER A 2 -6.57 22.51 -8.08
N ILE A 3 -7.34 21.42 -8.20
CA ILE A 3 -8.72 21.31 -7.70
C ILE A 3 -8.74 21.03 -6.18
N LEU A 4 -7.59 20.62 -5.62
CA LEU A 4 -7.49 20.27 -4.21
C LEU A 4 -7.45 21.50 -3.29
N PRO A 5 -7.98 21.38 -2.05
CA PRO A 5 -7.87 22.41 -1.04
C PRO A 5 -6.42 22.81 -0.78
N ARG A 6 -6.21 24.07 -0.39
CA ARG A 6 -4.87 24.59 -0.05
C ARG A 6 -4.38 24.12 1.32
N HIS A 7 -5.29 23.79 2.22
CA HIS A 7 -5.04 23.31 3.58
C HIS A 7 -6.20 22.42 4.03
N THR A 8 -5.95 21.60 5.05
CA THR A 8 -6.98 20.82 5.74
C THR A 8 -7.42 21.59 6.98
N PRO A 9 -8.72 21.90 7.16
CA PRO A 9 -9.22 22.52 8.39
C PRO A 9 -8.97 21.65 9.62
N ALA A 10 -8.71 22.28 10.78
CA ALA A 10 -8.38 21.60 12.03
C ALA A 10 -9.43 20.55 12.43
N VAL A 11 -10.72 20.90 12.38
CA VAL A 11 -11.82 19.98 12.71
C VAL A 11 -11.76 18.63 11.98
N HIS A 12 -11.33 18.63 10.71
CA HIS A 12 -11.19 17.38 9.95
C HIS A 12 -9.92 16.61 10.33
N LEU A 13 -8.83 17.33 10.61
CA LEU A 13 -7.58 16.71 11.09
C LEU A 13 -7.77 16.10 12.47
N ASP A 14 -8.44 16.81 13.38
CA ASP A 14 -8.69 16.36 14.75
C ASP A 14 -9.56 15.10 14.73
N ALA A 15 -10.65 15.11 13.96
CA ALA A 15 -11.49 13.92 13.77
C ALA A 15 -10.72 12.73 13.18
N LEU A 16 -9.91 12.94 12.14
CA LEU A 16 -9.08 11.85 11.58
C LEU A 16 -8.04 11.34 12.59
N THR A 17 -7.48 12.23 13.39
CA THR A 17 -6.48 11.86 14.41
C THR A 17 -7.11 11.02 15.50
N GLU A 18 -8.27 11.43 16.01
CA GLU A 18 -9.02 10.70 17.04
C GLU A 18 -9.38 9.28 16.59
N GLU A 19 -9.91 9.13 15.37
CA GLU A 19 -10.29 7.82 14.82
C GLU A 19 -9.07 6.92 14.58
N LEU A 20 -7.95 7.48 14.09
CA LEU A 20 -6.71 6.72 13.92
C LEU A 20 -6.12 6.27 15.27
N GLU A 21 -6.16 7.14 16.28
CA GLU A 21 -5.71 6.79 17.65
C GLU A 21 -6.59 5.70 18.26
N ALA A 22 -7.91 5.77 18.07
CA ALA A 22 -8.83 4.72 18.49
C ALA A 22 -8.55 3.38 17.79
N ALA A 23 -8.12 3.42 16.53
CA ALA A 23 -7.66 2.27 15.75
C ALA A 23 -6.24 1.78 16.10
N GLY A 24 -5.56 2.40 17.07
CA GLY A 24 -4.21 2.00 17.50
C GLY A 24 -3.09 2.44 16.57
N THR A 25 -3.34 3.46 15.74
CA THR A 25 -2.33 4.07 14.86
C THR A 25 -2.27 5.59 15.04
N THR A 26 -1.34 6.25 14.36
CA THR A 26 -1.14 7.70 14.49
C THR A 26 -1.08 8.37 13.13
N LEU A 27 -1.69 9.55 13.02
CA LEU A 27 -1.56 10.36 11.82
C LEU A 27 -0.11 10.86 11.68
N GLY A 28 0.56 10.44 10.61
CA GLY A 28 1.93 10.86 10.34
C GLY A 28 2.04 12.22 9.66
N PRO A 29 3.25 12.57 9.17
CA PRO A 29 3.54 13.91 8.68
C PRO A 29 2.86 14.20 7.34
N VAL A 30 2.92 15.47 6.92
CA VAL A 30 2.56 15.88 5.56
C VAL A 30 3.52 15.22 4.57
N LYS A 31 2.98 14.57 3.54
CA LYS A 31 3.79 14.02 2.46
C LYS A 31 4.57 15.15 1.76
N PRO A 32 5.90 15.03 1.57
CA PRO A 32 6.69 16.04 0.87
C PRO A 32 6.12 16.38 -0.51
N GLY A 33 6.14 17.67 -0.86
CA GLY A 33 5.58 18.16 -2.13
C GLY A 33 4.05 18.28 -2.15
N THR A 34 3.36 17.94 -1.05
CA THR A 34 1.91 18.10 -0.90
C THR A 34 1.57 19.03 0.26
N ARG A 35 0.31 19.46 0.35
CA ARG A 35 -0.19 20.29 1.46
C ARG A 35 -1.23 19.59 2.32
N VAL A 36 -2.01 18.72 1.69
CA VAL A 36 -3.21 18.09 2.27
C VAL A 36 -3.14 16.56 2.28
N THR A 37 -2.00 15.99 1.85
CA THR A 37 -1.76 14.55 1.93
C THR A 37 -0.91 14.26 3.16
N ARG A 38 -1.34 13.30 3.97
CA ARG A 38 -0.64 12.77 5.13
C ARG A 38 -0.18 11.35 4.84
N ILE A 39 0.89 10.94 5.50
CA ILE A 39 1.39 9.57 5.49
C ILE A 39 0.93 8.92 6.79
N VAL A 40 0.44 7.68 6.72
CA VAL A 40 0.16 6.86 7.90
C VAL A 40 0.89 5.54 7.70
N ASP A 41 1.71 5.16 8.66
CA ASP A 41 2.43 3.88 8.65
C ASP A 41 1.81 3.00 9.75
N HIS A 42 1.25 1.84 9.38
CA HIS A 42 0.58 0.93 10.31
C HIS A 42 0.68 -0.52 9.83
N GLY A 43 0.97 -1.47 10.72
CA GLY A 43 1.11 -2.89 10.35
C GLY A 43 2.19 -3.17 9.29
N GLY A 44 3.25 -2.34 9.23
CA GLY A 44 4.26 -2.41 8.16
C GLY A 44 3.80 -1.90 6.79
N ILE A 45 2.57 -1.38 6.70
CA ILE A 45 1.96 -0.85 5.49
C ILE A 45 1.98 0.68 5.53
N ARG A 46 2.41 1.29 4.43
CA ARG A 46 2.38 2.74 4.24
C ARG A 46 1.14 3.17 3.46
N TRP A 47 0.41 4.10 4.03
CA TRP A 47 -0.80 4.70 3.47
C TRP A 47 -0.59 6.17 3.14
N THR A 48 -1.33 6.64 2.15
CA THR A 48 -1.50 8.08 1.89
C THR A 48 -2.96 8.46 2.04
N VAL A 49 -3.20 9.45 2.90
CA VAL A 49 -4.54 9.99 3.19
C VAL A 49 -4.59 11.42 2.68
N THR A 50 -5.46 11.73 1.74
CA THR A 50 -5.54 13.05 1.09
C THR A 50 -6.88 13.71 1.36
N PHE A 51 -6.86 14.91 1.94
CA PHE A 51 -8.09 15.68 2.12
C PHE A 51 -8.55 16.26 0.77
N LEU A 52 -9.76 15.91 0.37
CA LEU A 52 -10.36 16.35 -0.90
C LEU A 52 -11.30 17.56 -0.72
N GLY A 53 -11.58 17.96 0.52
CA GLY A 53 -12.45 19.08 0.87
C GLY A 53 -13.64 18.63 1.70
N ALA A 54 -14.27 19.55 2.44
CA ALA A 54 -15.36 19.24 3.37
C ALA A 54 -16.54 18.50 2.70
N ARG A 55 -16.76 18.73 1.40
CA ARG A 55 -17.80 18.04 0.62
C ARG A 55 -17.43 16.60 0.25
N TYR A 56 -16.15 16.31 0.09
CA TYR A 56 -15.65 15.06 -0.50
C TYR A 56 -14.90 14.17 0.50
N GLY A 57 -14.62 14.66 1.70
CA GLY A 57 -13.92 13.93 2.74
C GLY A 57 -12.48 13.61 2.36
N TRP A 58 -12.11 12.35 2.53
CA TRP A 58 -10.76 11.81 2.37
C TRP A 58 -10.67 10.85 1.19
N ALA A 59 -9.50 10.85 0.55
CA ALA A 59 -9.06 9.76 -0.31
C ALA A 59 -8.01 8.94 0.44
N LEU A 60 -8.10 7.62 0.34
CA LEU A 60 -7.17 6.69 0.95
C LEU A 60 -6.50 5.86 -0.16
N ARG A 61 -5.16 5.76 -0.10
CA ARG A 61 -4.41 4.85 -0.95
C ARG A 61 -3.39 4.07 -0.12
N GLY A 62 -3.32 2.77 -0.37
CA GLY A 62 -2.34 1.83 0.17
C GLY A 62 -2.11 0.67 -0.81
N PRO A 63 -1.29 -0.33 -0.46
CA PRO A 63 -1.05 -1.50 -1.31
C PRO A 63 -2.36 -2.23 -1.64
N GLY A 64 -2.69 -2.32 -2.94
CA GLY A 64 -3.90 -3.00 -3.41
C GLY A 64 -5.22 -2.27 -3.15
N ILE A 65 -5.20 -1.13 -2.45
CA ILE A 65 -6.38 -0.35 -2.10
C ILE A 65 -6.24 1.08 -2.64
N GLU A 66 -7.09 1.41 -3.61
CA GLU A 66 -7.27 2.78 -4.11
C GLU A 66 -8.72 3.20 -3.95
N HIS A 67 -9.04 3.83 -2.83
CA HIS A 67 -10.32 4.48 -2.66
C HIS A 67 -10.19 5.95 -3.08
N GLY A 68 -10.76 6.24 -4.25
CA GLY A 68 -10.52 7.49 -4.97
C GLY A 68 -11.08 8.75 -4.28
N VAL A 69 -12.27 8.69 -3.69
CA VAL A 69 -13.00 9.85 -3.11
C VAL A 69 -14.04 9.36 -2.10
N GLY A 70 -14.30 10.14 -1.04
CA GLY A 70 -15.58 10.09 -0.33
C GLY A 70 -15.56 9.54 1.08
N MET A 71 -14.40 9.18 1.63
CA MET A 71 -14.37 8.60 2.98
C MET A 71 -14.51 9.65 4.07
N ASP A 72 -15.19 9.28 5.14
CA ASP A 72 -15.06 9.96 6.41
C ASP A 72 -13.86 9.46 7.23
N ALA A 73 -13.64 10.06 8.40
CA ALA A 73 -12.51 9.72 9.26
C ALA A 73 -12.60 8.28 9.83
N PRO A 74 -13.77 7.83 10.36
CA PRO A 74 -13.95 6.45 10.78
C PRO A 74 -13.63 5.43 9.68
N GLU A 75 -14.15 5.62 8.46
CA GLU A 75 -13.90 4.70 7.34
C GLU A 75 -12.41 4.61 7.00
N VAL A 76 -11.68 5.74 7.01
CA VAL A 76 -10.22 5.74 6.80
C VAL A 76 -9.52 4.90 7.87
N ALA A 77 -9.87 5.08 9.14
CA ALA A 77 -9.24 4.37 10.24
C ALA A 77 -9.55 2.86 10.20
N GLU A 78 -10.81 2.50 9.93
CA GLU A 78 -11.24 1.10 9.77
C GLU A 78 -10.45 0.39 8.67
N HIS A 79 -10.31 1.01 7.49
CA HIS A 79 -9.56 0.42 6.38
C HIS A 79 -8.08 0.21 6.70
N ILE A 80 -7.45 1.16 7.39
CA ILE A 80 -6.05 1.06 7.79
C ILE A 80 -5.87 -0.05 8.83
N ALA A 81 -6.77 -0.14 9.82
CA ALA A 81 -6.72 -1.15 10.87
C ALA A 81 -6.99 -2.56 10.34
N ALA A 82 -8.03 -2.73 9.51
CA ALA A 82 -8.39 -4.01 8.91
C ALA A 82 -7.23 -4.57 8.08
N ALA A 83 -6.59 -3.74 7.26
CA ALA A 83 -5.45 -4.16 6.46
C ALA A 83 -4.21 -4.54 7.30
N ALA A 84 -4.04 -3.95 8.48
CA ALA A 84 -3.00 -4.38 9.40
C ALA A 84 -3.32 -5.75 10.03
N LEU A 85 -4.57 -6.02 10.38
CA LEU A 85 -5.01 -7.33 10.87
C LEU A 85 -4.88 -8.43 9.81
N ASP A 86 -5.28 -8.15 8.57
CA ASP A 86 -5.05 -9.06 7.43
C ASP A 86 -3.54 -9.32 7.22
N ALA A 87 -2.72 -8.30 7.48
CA ALA A 87 -1.26 -8.42 7.49
C ALA A 87 -0.69 -9.01 8.81
N GLU A 88 -1.51 -9.49 9.74
CA GLU A 88 -1.09 -10.27 10.91
C GLU A 88 -1.52 -11.74 10.81
N GLU A 89 -2.62 -12.05 10.12
CA GLU A 89 -3.02 -13.45 9.90
C GLU A 89 -2.04 -14.21 8.99
N PRO A 90 -1.66 -15.46 9.31
CA PRO A 90 -0.90 -16.29 8.39
C PRO A 90 -1.79 -16.63 7.19
N GLY A 91 -1.37 -16.18 6.01
CA GLY A 91 -2.01 -16.50 4.73
C GLY A 91 -1.62 -17.89 4.23
N ILE A 92 -1.74 -18.10 2.93
CA ILE A 92 -1.34 -19.38 2.33
C ILE A 92 0.19 -19.53 2.47
N PRO A 93 0.71 -20.66 2.98
CA PRO A 93 2.15 -20.86 3.06
C PRO A 93 2.75 -20.95 1.65
N ALA A 94 3.91 -20.32 1.45
CA ALA A 94 4.59 -20.33 0.16
C ALA A 94 5.35 -21.64 -0.06
N PRO A 95 5.52 -22.08 -1.32
CA PRO A 95 6.51 -23.11 -1.63
C PRO A 95 7.92 -22.58 -1.35
N ALA A 96 8.88 -23.47 -1.06
CA ALA A 96 10.28 -23.07 -0.87
C ALA A 96 10.90 -22.38 -2.09
N THR A 97 10.38 -22.67 -3.29
CA THR A 97 10.80 -22.01 -4.53
C THR A 97 9.59 -21.72 -5.43
N TRP A 98 9.70 -20.68 -6.25
CA TRP A 98 8.74 -20.35 -7.28
C TRP A 98 9.44 -20.19 -8.63
N ARG A 99 9.09 -21.04 -9.60
CA ARG A 99 9.76 -21.11 -10.92
C ARG A 99 11.29 -21.26 -10.82
N GLY A 100 11.76 -21.98 -9.80
CA GLY A 100 13.19 -22.19 -9.53
C GLY A 100 13.90 -21.04 -8.81
N VAL A 101 13.20 -19.96 -8.50
CA VAL A 101 13.71 -18.85 -7.68
C VAL A 101 13.36 -19.11 -6.20
N PRO A 102 14.31 -19.02 -5.26
CA PRO A 102 14.01 -19.11 -3.83
C PRO A 102 12.97 -18.07 -3.43
N VAL A 103 11.94 -18.49 -2.68
CA VAL A 103 10.95 -17.54 -2.15
C VAL A 103 11.56 -16.84 -0.94
N PRO A 104 11.57 -15.49 -0.91
CA PRO A 104 11.99 -14.72 0.26
C PRO A 104 11.21 -15.09 1.52
N GLU A 105 11.88 -15.10 2.67
CA GLU A 105 11.30 -15.46 3.97
C GLU A 105 10.09 -14.58 4.34
N GLU A 106 10.12 -13.31 3.93
CA GLU A 106 9.01 -12.35 4.10
C GLU A 106 7.69 -12.78 3.44
N TYR A 107 7.71 -13.72 2.48
CA TYR A 107 6.49 -14.27 1.86
C TYR A 107 6.16 -15.70 2.31
N ALA A 108 6.99 -16.31 3.16
CA ALA A 108 6.89 -17.73 3.52
C ALA A 108 5.52 -18.12 4.09
N THR A 109 4.87 -17.21 4.81
CA THR A 109 3.58 -17.43 5.47
C THR A 109 2.42 -16.70 4.79
N ARG A 110 2.65 -15.94 3.71
CA ARG A 110 1.63 -15.08 3.06
C ARG A 110 1.76 -15.05 1.55
N TRP A 111 1.68 -16.23 0.96
CA TRP A 111 1.88 -16.43 -0.46
C TRP A 111 0.83 -15.75 -1.33
N ASP A 112 -0.38 -15.56 -0.83
CA ASP A 112 -1.50 -14.90 -1.51
C ASP A 112 -1.53 -13.37 -1.32
N SER A 113 -0.65 -12.81 -0.48
CA SER A 113 -0.61 -11.36 -0.25
C SER A 113 -0.31 -10.55 -1.53
N PRO A 114 -0.82 -9.31 -1.63
CA PRO A 114 -0.47 -8.42 -2.74
C PRO A 114 1.04 -8.22 -2.94
N ALA A 115 1.81 -8.20 -1.85
CA ALA A 115 3.27 -8.12 -1.92
C ALA A 115 3.89 -9.36 -2.55
N ALA A 116 3.45 -10.57 -2.16
CA ALA A 116 3.90 -11.81 -2.78
C ALA A 116 3.47 -11.92 -4.25
N VAL A 117 2.29 -11.39 -4.62
CA VAL A 117 1.85 -11.26 -6.03
C VAL A 117 2.80 -10.35 -6.81
N ALA A 118 3.06 -9.13 -6.31
CA ALA A 118 3.95 -8.17 -6.96
C ALA A 118 5.37 -8.74 -7.13
N TRP A 119 5.88 -9.45 -6.12
CA TRP A 119 7.16 -10.15 -6.22
C TRP A 119 7.16 -11.20 -7.33
N ARG A 120 6.12 -12.04 -7.43
CA ARG A 120 5.99 -13.04 -8.50
C ARG A 120 5.97 -12.40 -9.88
N GLU A 121 5.27 -11.29 -10.04
CA GLU A 121 5.23 -10.55 -11.30
C GLU A 121 6.62 -10.03 -11.68
N GLY A 122 7.33 -9.41 -10.73
CA GLY A 122 8.71 -8.96 -10.92
C GLY A 122 9.67 -10.11 -11.26
N ALA A 123 9.59 -11.22 -10.53
CA ALA A 123 10.40 -12.42 -10.81
C ALA A 123 10.09 -13.02 -12.18
N SER A 124 8.84 -13.02 -12.63
CA SER A 124 8.48 -13.43 -14.00
C SER A 124 9.09 -12.53 -15.05
N ALA A 125 9.01 -11.22 -14.86
CA ALA A 125 9.60 -10.26 -15.79
C ALA A 125 11.12 -10.47 -15.89
N ALA A 126 11.80 -10.63 -14.75
CA ALA A 126 13.23 -10.90 -14.71
C ALA A 126 13.61 -12.22 -15.41
N LEU A 127 12.86 -13.30 -15.16
CA LEU A 127 13.07 -14.59 -15.83
C LEU A 127 12.83 -14.50 -17.34
N ALA A 128 11.83 -13.73 -17.78
CA ALA A 128 11.57 -13.51 -19.19
C ALA A 128 12.73 -12.77 -19.88
N VAL A 129 13.26 -11.72 -19.25
CA VAL A 129 14.44 -10.99 -19.73
C VAL A 129 15.66 -11.91 -19.81
N ALA A 130 15.93 -12.69 -18.76
CA ALA A 130 17.05 -13.62 -18.73
C ALA A 130 16.96 -14.66 -19.87
N LYS A 131 15.75 -15.14 -20.16
CA LYS A 131 15.51 -16.08 -21.25
C LYS A 131 15.76 -15.45 -22.63
N LEU A 132 15.34 -14.21 -22.83
CA LEU A 132 15.60 -13.45 -24.06
C LEU A 132 17.11 -13.18 -24.26
N THR A 133 17.82 -12.81 -23.19
CA THR A 133 19.28 -12.59 -23.27
C THR A 133 20.05 -13.88 -23.55
N ALA A 134 19.60 -15.01 -23.00
CA ALA A 134 20.23 -16.31 -23.28
C ALA A 134 20.03 -16.74 -24.75
N VAL A 135 18.86 -16.48 -25.34
CA VAL A 135 18.61 -16.75 -26.76
C VAL A 135 19.47 -15.85 -27.65
N ALA A 136 19.58 -14.56 -27.31
CA ALA A 136 20.44 -13.63 -28.05
C ALA A 136 21.92 -14.08 -28.05
N ALA A 137 22.42 -14.57 -26.91
CA ALA A 137 23.78 -15.07 -26.79
C ALA A 137 24.05 -16.38 -27.57
N GLN A 138 23.00 -17.14 -27.91
CA GLN A 138 23.11 -18.39 -28.68
C GLN A 138 23.02 -18.19 -30.20
N GLY A 139 22.54 -17.03 -30.66
CA GLY A 139 22.40 -16.70 -32.08
C GLY A 139 23.66 -16.13 -32.76
N ASP A 140 24.74 -15.92 -32.00
CA ASP A 140 26.03 -15.36 -32.44
C ASP A 140 27.12 -16.45 -32.63
N SER A 141 26.73 -17.72 -32.83
CA SER A 141 27.65 -18.85 -33.09
C SER A 141 27.48 -19.46 -34.48
#